data_AF-A0AAF3J6B6-F1
#
_entry.id   AF-A0AAF3J6B6-F1
#
_cell.length_a   1.000
_cell.length_b   1.000
_cell.length_c   1.000
_cell.angle_alpha   90.00
_cell.angle_beta   90.00
_cell.angle_gamma   90.00
#
_symmetry.space_group_name_H-M   'P 1'
#
loop_
_entity.id
_entity.type
_entity.pdbx_description
1 polymer ?
#
loop_
_entity_poly.entity_id
_entity_poly.type
_entity_poly.pdbx_seq_one_letter_code
_entity_poly.pdbx_strand_id
1 'polypeptide(L)'
;MVEEELGPSAGDRITKIGQVDERGSVRYVELVDGQKGTWIGVEWDNPSRGRHNGTIEGKTYFQTEHPTGGSFIKTNVIDCGRDLLDQIRERYEINDDEENEKMGGVTIEKIGMNKVHDKQTNIFYLGVICLAGTRLVLNYCKVTETTISAVLSRFPNVTDLYASGNRLTTFNPGQSGKKLRLVDLELNPIKSLEVIDPENFMENLEN
;
A
#
# COMPACT_ATOMS: atom_id res chain seq x y z
N MET A 1 13.29 0.62 -23.80
CA MET A 1 12.62 -0.64 -23.43
C MET A 1 11.48 -0.18 -22.54
N VAL A 2 10.24 -0.29 -23.00
CA VAL A 2 9.09 0.25 -22.25
C VAL A 2 8.93 -0.65 -21.04
N GLU A 3 9.13 -0.13 -19.83
CA GLU A 3 8.76 -0.85 -18.62
C GLU A 3 7.26 -1.15 -18.74
N GLU A 4 6.92 -2.44 -18.82
CA GLU A 4 5.54 -2.88 -18.76
C GLU A 4 5.03 -2.44 -17.38
N GLU A 5 4.13 -1.46 -17.32
CA GLU A 5 3.45 -1.12 -16.07
C GLU A 5 2.90 -2.42 -15.49
N LEU A 6 3.44 -2.83 -14.34
CA LEU A 6 2.99 -4.01 -13.61
C LEU A 6 1.52 -3.78 -13.26
N GLY A 7 0.65 -4.38 -14.07
CA GLY A 7 -0.80 -4.32 -13.87
C GLY A 7 -1.21 -4.92 -12.52
N PRO A 8 -2.48 -4.78 -12.14
CA PRO A 8 -2.98 -5.30 -10.87
C PRO A 8 -2.62 -6.76 -10.66
N SER A 9 -2.21 -7.12 -9.45
CA SER A 9 -1.87 -8.49 -9.09
C SER A 9 -2.82 -9.04 -8.01
N ALA A 10 -2.93 -10.37 -7.90
CA ALA A 10 -3.72 -10.97 -6.84
C ALA A 10 -3.27 -10.47 -5.46
N GLY A 11 -4.27 -10.05 -4.68
CA GLY A 11 -4.17 -9.42 -3.37
C GLY A 11 -4.01 -7.89 -3.39
N ASP A 12 -3.76 -7.25 -4.53
CA ASP A 12 -3.65 -5.77 -4.61
C ASP A 12 -4.85 -5.10 -3.95
N ARG A 13 -4.60 -4.02 -3.21
CA ARG A 13 -5.67 -3.23 -2.59
C ARG A 13 -6.14 -2.18 -3.57
N ILE A 14 -7.42 -2.23 -3.90
CA ILE A 14 -8.09 -1.23 -4.71
C ILE A 14 -8.47 -0.07 -3.80
N THR A 15 -8.10 1.13 -4.21
CA THR A 15 -8.41 2.38 -3.48
C THR A 15 -9.53 3.14 -4.16
N LYS A 16 -9.60 3.04 -5.49
CA LYS A 16 -10.54 3.76 -6.34
C LYS A 16 -10.90 2.97 -7.58
N ILE A 17 -12.10 3.25 -8.09
CA ILE A 17 -12.51 2.92 -9.45
C ILE A 17 -12.83 4.18 -10.22
N GLY A 18 -11.97 4.53 -11.19
CA GLY A 18 -12.02 5.80 -11.89
C GLY A 18 -11.91 6.96 -10.90
N GLN A 19 -13.01 7.71 -10.74
CA GLN A 19 -13.09 8.83 -9.78
C GLN A 19 -13.90 8.51 -8.51
N VAL A 20 -14.30 7.25 -8.32
CA VAL A 20 -15.12 6.84 -7.17
C VAL A 20 -14.22 6.15 -6.14
N ASP A 21 -14.30 6.60 -4.88
CA ASP A 21 -13.64 5.96 -3.74
C ASP A 21 -14.36 4.65 -3.39
N GLU A 22 -13.91 3.57 -4.01
CA GLU A 22 -14.40 2.21 -3.80
C GLU A 22 -13.23 1.33 -3.42
N ARG A 23 -13.37 0.59 -2.31
CA ARG A 23 -12.27 -0.17 -1.72
C ARG A 23 -12.52 -1.66 -1.80
N GLY A 24 -11.48 -2.40 -2.15
CA GLY A 24 -11.55 -3.85 -2.25
C GLY A 24 -10.18 -4.47 -2.42
N SER A 25 -10.15 -5.80 -2.51
CA SER A 25 -8.95 -6.59 -2.74
C SER A 25 -9.08 -7.32 -4.07
N VAL A 26 -8.05 -7.26 -4.88
CA VAL A 26 -7.93 -8.10 -6.07
C VAL A 26 -7.81 -9.56 -5.63
N ARG A 27 -8.64 -10.44 -6.18
CA ARG A 27 -8.66 -11.88 -5.92
C ARG A 27 -8.29 -12.71 -7.15
N TYR A 28 -8.44 -12.15 -8.35
CA TYR A 28 -8.19 -12.84 -9.62
C TYR A 28 -7.80 -11.84 -10.70
N VAL A 29 -6.86 -12.19 -11.59
CA VAL A 29 -6.44 -11.31 -12.72
C VAL A 29 -6.14 -12.16 -13.95
N GLU A 30 -7.16 -12.59 -14.69
CA GLU A 30 -6.98 -13.30 -15.97
C GLU A 30 -8.24 -13.19 -16.86
N LEU A 31 -8.32 -14.02 -17.90
CA LEU A 31 -9.50 -14.18 -18.74
C LEU A 31 -10.65 -14.86 -17.98
N VAL A 32 -11.87 -14.35 -18.19
CA VAL A 32 -13.10 -15.00 -17.72
C VAL A 32 -13.76 -15.66 -18.93
N ASP A 33 -14.22 -16.91 -18.77
CA ASP A 33 -14.84 -17.67 -19.86
C ASP A 33 -16.01 -16.88 -20.47
N GLY A 34 -16.07 -16.87 -21.81
CA GLY A 34 -17.08 -16.12 -22.54
C GLY A 34 -16.85 -14.60 -22.60
N GLN A 35 -15.82 -14.06 -21.95
CA GLN A 35 -15.50 -12.63 -21.96
C GLN A 35 -14.21 -12.33 -22.73
N LYS A 36 -14.16 -11.16 -23.39
CA LYS A 36 -12.96 -10.68 -24.08
C LYS A 36 -12.11 -9.82 -23.15
N GLY A 37 -10.79 -9.98 -23.24
CA GLY A 37 -9.79 -9.22 -22.49
C GLY A 37 -9.58 -9.73 -21.06
N THR A 38 -8.63 -9.11 -20.37
CA THR A 38 -8.31 -9.41 -18.97
C THR A 38 -9.36 -8.80 -18.05
N TRP A 39 -9.81 -9.60 -17.09
CA TRP A 39 -10.74 -9.19 -16.05
C TRP A 39 -10.10 -9.35 -14.68
N ILE A 40 -10.51 -8.46 -13.78
CA ILE A 40 -10.05 -8.45 -12.40
C ILE A 40 -11.23 -8.87 -11.54
N GLY A 41 -11.08 -10.01 -10.88
CA GLY A 41 -11.94 -10.43 -9.80
C GLY A 41 -11.57 -9.65 -8.54
N VAL A 42 -12.54 -8.97 -7.96
CA VAL A 42 -12.39 -8.13 -6.77
C VAL A 42 -13.33 -8.64 -5.70
N GLU A 43 -12.87 -8.64 -4.46
CA GLU A 43 -13.73 -8.67 -3.28
C GLU A 43 -13.80 -7.26 -2.68
N TRP A 44 -15.01 -6.72 -2.55
CA TRP A 44 -15.24 -5.39 -2.00
C TRP A 44 -15.23 -5.41 -0.48
N ASP A 45 -14.67 -4.36 0.12
CA ASP A 45 -14.74 -4.14 1.57
C ASP A 45 -16.20 -3.95 2.01
N ASN A 46 -17.00 -3.27 1.20
CA ASN A 46 -18.45 -3.18 1.37
C ASN A 46 -19.14 -4.27 0.53
N PRO A 47 -19.70 -5.33 1.15
CA PRO A 47 -20.27 -6.44 0.39
C PRO A 47 -21.49 -6.07 -0.46
N SER A 48 -22.16 -4.95 -0.17
CA SER A 48 -23.30 -4.47 -0.97
C SER A 48 -22.88 -3.95 -2.36
N ARG A 49 -21.59 -3.66 -2.55
CA ARG A 49 -21.03 -3.19 -3.83
C ARG A 49 -20.84 -4.33 -4.83
N GLY A 50 -20.71 -5.56 -4.34
CA GLY A 50 -20.48 -6.72 -5.18
C GLY A 50 -21.76 -7.30 -5.78
N ARG A 51 -21.59 -8.40 -6.52
CA ARG A 51 -22.62 -9.06 -7.33
C ARG A 51 -22.65 -10.57 -7.17
N HIS A 52 -21.52 -11.19 -6.81
CA HIS A 52 -21.36 -12.64 -6.75
C HIS A 52 -20.30 -13.05 -5.73
N ASN A 53 -20.09 -14.35 -5.54
CA ASN A 53 -19.07 -14.91 -4.64
C ASN A 53 -17.76 -15.29 -5.35
N GLY A 54 -17.66 -15.03 -6.66
CA GLY A 54 -16.53 -15.40 -7.51
C GLY A 54 -16.79 -16.62 -8.40
N THR A 55 -17.99 -17.20 -8.32
CA THR A 55 -18.49 -18.19 -9.27
C THR A 55 -19.34 -17.53 -10.35
N ILE A 56 -19.02 -17.79 -11.62
CA ILE A 56 -19.81 -17.37 -12.80
C ILE A 56 -20.13 -18.62 -13.61
N GLU A 57 -21.41 -18.83 -13.93
CA GLU A 57 -21.89 -19.95 -14.76
C GLU A 57 -21.38 -21.33 -14.29
N GLY A 58 -21.27 -21.52 -12.96
CA GLY A 58 -20.83 -22.78 -12.35
C GLY A 58 -19.31 -22.97 -12.26
N LYS A 59 -18.51 -22.05 -12.81
CA LYS A 59 -17.04 -22.05 -12.66
C LYS A 59 -16.62 -21.04 -11.60
N THR A 60 -15.81 -21.50 -10.64
CA THR A 60 -15.27 -20.66 -9.56
C THR A 60 -13.89 -20.14 -9.92
N TYR A 61 -13.74 -18.83 -9.94
CA TYR A 61 -12.46 -18.15 -10.24
C TYR A 61 -11.76 -17.68 -8.96
N PHE A 62 -12.54 -17.22 -7.99
CA PHE A 62 -12.07 -16.83 -6.67
C PHE A 62 -13.17 -17.05 -5.64
N GLN A 63 -12.84 -16.89 -4.36
CA GLN A 63 -13.78 -16.97 -3.24
C GLN A 63 -13.81 -15.64 -2.50
N THR A 64 -14.97 -15.33 -1.91
CA THR A 64 -15.21 -14.16 -1.07
C THR A 64 -15.79 -14.58 0.27
N GLU A 65 -15.57 -13.77 1.29
CA GLU A 65 -16.13 -13.94 2.63
C GLU A 65 -17.65 -13.72 2.63
N HIS A 66 -18.17 -12.84 1.75
CA HIS A 66 -19.60 -12.59 1.60
C HIS A 66 -20.15 -13.15 0.27
N PRO A 67 -21.35 -13.78 0.22
CA PRO A 67 -21.91 -14.37 -1.00
C PRO A 67 -22.09 -13.41 -2.18
N THR A 68 -22.20 -12.11 -1.90
CA THR A 68 -22.31 -11.05 -2.90
C THR A 68 -21.12 -10.11 -2.90
N GLY A 69 -20.06 -10.38 -2.15
CA GLY A 69 -18.95 -9.44 -1.96
C GLY A 69 -18.06 -9.26 -3.19
N GLY A 70 -18.16 -10.15 -4.17
CA GLY A 70 -17.28 -10.21 -5.33
C GLY A 70 -17.81 -9.50 -6.58
N SER A 71 -16.92 -9.04 -7.45
CA SER A 71 -17.23 -8.55 -8.80
C SER A 71 -16.11 -8.82 -9.78
N PHE A 72 -16.44 -8.92 -11.07
CA PHE A 72 -15.48 -8.79 -12.16
C PHE A 72 -15.53 -7.39 -12.77
N ILE A 73 -14.37 -6.77 -12.94
CA ILE A 73 -14.20 -5.44 -13.52
C ILE A 73 -13.04 -5.42 -14.52
N LYS A 74 -12.96 -4.40 -15.38
CA LYS A 74 -11.88 -4.24 -16.35
C LYS A 74 -10.64 -3.57 -15.73
N THR A 75 -9.47 -3.88 -16.28
CA THR A 75 -8.15 -3.41 -15.78
C THR A 75 -7.96 -1.90 -15.82
N ASN A 76 -8.55 -1.22 -16.81
CA ASN A 76 -8.28 0.19 -17.11
C ASN A 76 -8.99 1.22 -16.20
N VAL A 77 -9.64 0.77 -15.13
CA VAL A 77 -10.43 1.65 -14.26
C VAL A 77 -10.02 1.57 -12.80
N ILE A 78 -8.92 0.89 -12.46
CA ILE A 78 -8.58 0.58 -11.07
C ILE A 78 -7.29 1.28 -10.65
N ASP A 79 -7.31 1.89 -9.47
CA ASP A 79 -6.11 2.31 -8.76
C ASP A 79 -5.80 1.29 -7.65
N CYS A 80 -4.63 0.65 -7.75
CA CYS A 80 -4.16 -0.38 -6.81
C CYS A 80 -3.06 0.12 -5.86
N GLY A 81 -2.84 1.44 -5.80
CA GLY A 81 -1.64 2.01 -5.19
C GLY A 81 -0.38 1.75 -6.01
N ARG A 82 0.75 2.29 -5.55
CA ARG A 82 2.05 2.21 -6.24
C ARG A 82 3.11 1.55 -5.37
N ASP A 83 4.15 1.00 -5.98
CA ASP A 83 5.26 0.44 -5.21
C ASP A 83 6.01 1.55 -4.47
N LEU A 84 6.42 1.26 -3.22
CA LEU A 84 7.15 2.20 -2.39
C LEU A 84 8.45 2.68 -3.05
N LEU A 85 9.19 1.79 -3.70
CA LEU A 85 10.46 2.14 -4.34
C LEU A 85 10.23 3.03 -5.56
N ASP A 86 9.20 2.72 -6.36
CA ASP A 86 8.83 3.55 -7.51
C ASP A 86 8.43 4.96 -7.06
N GLN A 87 7.65 5.06 -5.98
CA GLN A 87 7.29 6.34 -5.38
C GLN A 87 8.51 7.12 -4.86
N ILE A 88 9.48 6.44 -4.23
CA ILE A 88 10.72 7.06 -3.77
C ILE A 88 11.54 7.55 -4.98
N ARG A 89 11.72 6.72 -6.01
CA ARG A 89 12.47 7.05 -7.22
C ARG A 89 11.89 8.27 -7.93
N GLU A 90 10.57 8.29 -8.15
CA GLU A 90 9.86 9.43 -8.75
C GLU A 90 10.02 10.71 -7.91
N ARG A 91 9.92 10.58 -6.58
CA ARG A 91 9.89 11.73 -5.67
C ARG A 91 11.23 12.44 -5.55
N TYR A 92 12.32 11.68 -5.66
CA TYR A 92 13.69 12.14 -5.51
C TYR A 92 14.48 12.16 -6.81
N GLU A 93 13.83 11.87 -7.96
CA GLU A 93 14.47 11.83 -9.29
C GLU A 93 15.70 10.90 -9.31
N ILE A 94 15.61 9.74 -8.64
CA ILE A 94 16.69 8.75 -8.57
C ILE A 94 16.69 7.95 -9.87
N ASN A 95 17.69 8.17 -10.73
CA ASN A 95 17.90 7.39 -11.94
C ASN A 95 18.85 6.22 -11.64
N ASP A 96 18.50 5.01 -12.06
CA ASP A 96 19.32 3.81 -11.89
C ASP A 96 20.60 3.81 -12.77
N ASP A 97 20.81 4.87 -13.58
CA ASP A 97 21.94 5.03 -14.50
C ASP A 97 23.23 5.59 -13.85
N GLU A 98 23.21 5.98 -12.57
CA GLU A 98 24.43 6.40 -11.86
C GLU A 98 25.13 5.20 -11.19
N GLU A 99 25.84 4.40 -12.00
CA GLU A 99 26.78 3.42 -11.50
C GLU A 99 27.91 4.07 -10.68
N ASN A 100 28.06 3.60 -9.44
CA ASN A 100 29.29 3.57 -8.65
C ASN A 100 29.97 4.90 -8.27
N GLU A 101 29.60 5.44 -7.10
CA GLU A 101 30.63 5.81 -6.11
C GLU A 101 30.28 5.28 -4.71
N LYS A 102 31.27 4.64 -4.09
CA LYS A 102 31.19 4.01 -2.76
C LYS A 102 30.81 5.01 -1.68
N MET A 103 29.79 4.70 -0.87
CA MET A 103 29.76 4.86 0.60
C MET A 103 28.39 4.37 1.11
N GLY A 104 28.27 3.50 2.11
CA GLY A 104 28.87 3.73 3.42
C GLY A 104 28.19 4.90 4.15
N GLY A 105 26.86 4.98 4.09
CA GLY A 105 26.08 6.06 4.72
C GLY A 105 25.44 6.97 3.67
N VAL A 106 24.18 6.70 3.32
CA VAL A 106 23.40 7.59 2.45
C VAL A 106 23.15 8.87 3.23
N THR A 107 23.78 9.96 2.81
CA THR A 107 23.51 11.30 3.34
C THR A 107 22.30 11.84 2.60
N ILE A 108 21.11 11.54 3.13
CA ILE A 108 19.82 12.09 2.70
C ILE A 108 19.72 13.53 3.21
N GLU A 109 20.64 14.40 2.82
CA GLU A 109 20.54 15.83 3.09
C GLU A 109 20.85 16.59 1.81
N LYS A 110 19.83 17.30 1.29
CA LYS A 110 19.94 18.40 0.32
C LYS A 110 19.90 18.09 -1.18
N ILE A 111 19.13 17.11 -1.62
CA ILE A 111 18.64 17.10 -3.01
C ILE A 111 17.10 17.17 -2.97
N GLY A 112 16.55 18.36 -3.24
CA GLY A 112 15.13 18.50 -3.63
C GLY A 112 14.16 19.20 -2.68
N MET A 113 14.53 19.58 -1.45
CA MET A 113 13.56 20.21 -0.52
C MET A 113 13.09 21.62 -0.94
N ASN A 114 13.85 22.34 -1.78
CA ASN A 114 13.53 23.72 -2.16
C ASN A 114 12.46 23.87 -3.26
N LYS A 115 12.10 22.80 -4.00
CA LYS A 115 11.10 22.86 -5.09
C LYS A 115 9.69 22.38 -4.68
N VAL A 116 9.53 21.88 -3.45
CA VAL A 116 8.30 21.21 -2.98
C VAL A 116 7.29 22.18 -2.39
N HIS A 117 7.68 23.42 -2.08
CA HIS A 117 6.87 24.35 -1.32
C HIS A 117 5.64 24.88 -2.08
N ASP A 118 5.70 25.02 -3.40
CA ASP A 118 4.63 25.69 -4.17
C ASP A 118 3.50 24.77 -4.64
N LYS A 119 3.62 23.44 -4.50
CA LYS A 119 2.58 22.47 -4.93
C LYS A 119 1.75 21.89 -3.77
N GLN A 120 2.02 22.29 -2.54
CA GLN A 120 1.49 21.68 -1.31
C GLN A 120 -0.01 21.87 -1.04
N THR A 121 -0.75 22.65 -1.82
CA THR A 121 -2.19 22.88 -1.61
C THR A 121 -3.12 21.85 -2.24
N ASN A 122 -2.63 20.95 -3.11
CA ASN A 122 -3.45 19.90 -3.77
C ASN A 122 -3.01 18.45 -3.46
N ILE A 123 -2.15 18.25 -2.45
CA ILE A 123 -1.48 16.96 -2.20
C ILE A 123 -2.16 16.17 -1.07
N PHE A 124 -3.43 15.81 -1.24
CA PHE A 124 -4.07 14.78 -0.40
C PHE A 124 -3.94 13.35 -0.97
N TYR A 125 -3.11 13.15 -2.01
CA TYR A 125 -2.94 11.83 -2.66
C TYR A 125 -1.49 11.39 -2.93
N LEU A 126 -0.47 11.96 -2.29
CA LEU A 126 0.91 11.44 -2.40
C LEU A 126 1.36 10.85 -1.07
N GLY A 127 1.18 9.53 -0.94
CA GLY A 127 1.97 8.73 -0.02
C GLY A 127 3.39 8.67 -0.54
N VAL A 128 4.31 9.36 0.15
CA VAL A 128 5.66 8.89 0.54
C VAL A 128 6.50 10.09 1.01
N ILE A 129 6.87 9.99 2.30
CA ILE A 129 7.84 10.72 3.13
C ILE A 129 7.51 12.18 3.53
N CYS A 130 7.34 12.41 4.85
CA CYS A 130 7.43 13.75 5.44
C CYS A 130 8.54 13.82 6.50
N LEU A 131 9.76 14.17 6.09
CA LEU A 131 10.92 14.33 6.98
C LEU A 131 11.20 15.80 7.26
N ALA A 132 10.35 16.38 8.10
CA ALA A 132 10.72 17.41 9.06
C ALA A 132 9.84 17.21 10.30
N GLY A 133 10.27 16.32 11.19
CA GLY A 133 9.64 16.08 12.50
C GLY A 133 8.68 14.90 12.54
N THR A 134 9.20 13.68 12.30
CA THR A 134 8.70 12.39 12.84
C THR A 134 7.58 11.62 12.14
N ARG A 135 7.05 12.03 10.97
CA ARG A 135 5.96 11.31 10.27
C ARG A 135 6.39 10.50 9.03
N LEU A 136 5.96 9.25 8.97
CA LEU A 136 6.13 8.33 7.83
C LEU A 136 4.76 7.91 7.28
N VAL A 137 4.54 8.13 5.98
CA VAL A 137 3.30 7.76 5.28
C VAL A 137 3.63 6.74 4.19
N LEU A 138 3.07 5.55 4.32
CA LEU A 138 3.22 4.36 3.48
C LEU A 138 1.84 3.81 3.07
N ASN A 139 0.82 4.65 3.01
CA ASN A 139 -0.54 4.23 2.67
C ASN A 139 -0.61 3.72 1.23
N TYR A 140 -1.23 2.56 1.03
CA TYR A 140 -1.42 1.95 -0.30
C TYR A 140 -0.11 1.77 -1.08
N CYS A 141 1.00 1.52 -0.38
CA CYS A 141 2.34 1.40 -0.96
C CYS A 141 2.74 -0.07 -1.22
N LYS A 142 1.76 -0.99 -1.13
CA LYS A 142 1.95 -2.45 -1.22
C LYS A 142 3.03 -2.97 -0.24
N VAL A 143 3.23 -2.31 0.90
CA VAL A 143 4.30 -2.64 1.84
C VAL A 143 3.97 -3.86 2.70
N THR A 144 5.02 -4.58 3.08
CA THR A 144 4.98 -5.67 4.06
C THR A 144 5.52 -5.23 5.42
N GLU A 145 5.28 -6.00 6.46
CA GLU A 145 5.86 -5.77 7.79
C GLU A 145 7.40 -5.69 7.73
N THR A 146 8.04 -6.59 6.96
CA THR A 146 9.49 -6.57 6.71
C THR A 146 9.94 -5.25 6.10
N THR A 147 9.18 -4.73 5.13
CA THR A 147 9.48 -3.45 4.47
C THR A 147 9.38 -2.30 5.45
N ILE A 148 8.31 -2.25 6.26
CA ILE A 148 8.11 -1.22 7.28
C ILE A 148 9.26 -1.26 8.30
N SER A 149 9.61 -2.43 8.81
CA SER A 149 10.71 -2.58 9.77
C SER A 149 12.06 -2.15 9.19
N ALA A 150 12.33 -2.46 7.91
CA ALA A 150 13.52 -1.99 7.22
C ALA A 150 13.54 -0.45 7.11
N VAL A 151 12.42 0.18 6.75
CA VAL A 151 12.31 1.64 6.67
C VAL A 151 12.49 2.28 8.05
N LEU A 152 11.81 1.78 9.09
CA LEU A 152 11.94 2.31 10.46
C LEU A 152 13.38 2.18 10.98
N SER A 153 14.11 1.13 10.62
CA SER A 153 15.52 0.99 11.00
C SER A 153 16.42 2.08 10.39
N ARG A 154 16.05 2.63 9.23
CA ARG A 154 16.77 3.73 8.56
C ARG A 154 16.31 5.11 9.03
N PHE A 155 15.10 5.21 9.56
CA PHE A 155 14.54 6.44 10.11
C PHE A 155 14.19 6.27 11.59
N PRO A 156 15.19 6.14 12.49
CA PRO A 156 14.99 5.80 13.90
C PRO A 156 14.35 6.92 14.73
N ASN A 157 13.90 8.01 14.11
CA ASN A 157 13.22 9.14 14.75
C ASN A 157 11.74 9.27 14.32
N VAL A 158 11.21 8.32 13.56
CA VAL A 158 9.78 8.27 13.23
C VAL A 158 8.98 8.02 14.50
N THR A 159 7.95 8.83 14.72
CA THR A 159 6.96 8.68 15.80
C THR A 159 5.56 8.44 15.27
N ASP A 160 5.27 8.83 14.02
CA ASP A 160 3.93 8.72 13.44
C ASP A 160 4.04 7.86 12.17
N LEU A 161 3.42 6.69 12.16
CA LEU A 161 3.37 5.80 11.01
C LEU A 161 1.95 5.70 10.47
N TYR A 162 1.77 6.04 9.20
CA TYR A 162 0.56 5.77 8.45
C TYR A 162 0.87 4.65 7.46
N ALA A 163 0.29 3.47 7.65
CA ALA A 163 0.45 2.31 6.78
C ALA A 163 -0.91 1.73 6.37
N SER A 164 -1.91 2.60 6.25
CA SER A 164 -3.28 2.25 5.88
C SER A 164 -3.36 1.65 4.47
N GLY A 165 -4.23 0.67 4.29
CA GLY A 165 -4.54 0.12 2.96
C GLY A 165 -3.42 -0.68 2.33
N ASN A 166 -2.55 -1.28 3.15
CA ASN A 166 -1.60 -2.29 2.70
C ASN A 166 -2.20 -3.70 2.92
N ARG A 167 -1.36 -4.73 2.85
CA ARG A 167 -1.75 -6.14 3.07
C ARG A 167 -1.19 -6.70 4.37
N LEU A 168 -1.04 -5.86 5.38
CA LEU A 168 -0.52 -6.30 6.66
C LEU A 168 -1.54 -7.23 7.32
N THR A 169 -1.19 -8.49 7.54
CA THR A 169 -1.98 -9.41 8.37
C THR A 169 -1.53 -9.38 9.82
N THR A 170 -0.31 -8.90 10.05
CA THR A 170 0.38 -8.77 11.33
C THR A 170 1.11 -7.43 11.34
N PHE A 171 1.40 -6.91 12.53
CA PHE A 171 2.23 -5.73 12.68
C PHE A 171 3.05 -5.81 13.97
N ASN A 172 4.35 -6.09 13.84
CA ASN A 172 5.33 -5.99 14.90
C ASN A 172 6.55 -5.18 14.41
N PRO A 173 6.61 -3.87 14.73
CA PRO A 173 7.73 -3.04 14.30
C PRO A 173 9.01 -3.27 15.13
N GLY A 174 8.95 -4.16 16.14
CA GLY A 174 10.06 -4.54 17.00
C GLY A 174 10.76 -3.34 17.64
N GLN A 175 12.09 -3.46 17.79
CA GLN A 175 12.92 -2.40 18.38
C GLN A 175 12.90 -1.10 17.57
N SER A 176 12.74 -1.18 16.25
CA SER A 176 12.70 -0.01 15.37
C SER A 176 11.43 0.82 15.57
N GLY A 177 10.35 0.23 16.07
CA GLY A 177 9.08 0.89 16.36
C GLY A 177 8.97 1.58 17.72
N LYS A 178 10.00 1.51 18.58
CA LYS A 178 9.93 1.98 19.97
C LYS A 178 9.58 3.45 20.17
N LYS A 179 9.78 4.29 19.15
CA LYS A 179 9.45 5.71 19.21
C LYS A 179 8.08 6.03 18.62
N LEU A 180 7.39 5.06 18.04
CA LEU A 180 6.08 5.24 17.47
C LEU A 180 5.07 5.58 18.58
N ARG A 181 4.36 6.69 18.39
CA ARG A 181 3.30 7.26 19.23
C ARG A 181 1.94 7.29 18.52
N LEU A 182 1.95 7.20 17.19
CA LEU A 182 0.76 7.10 16.38
C LEU A 182 1.01 6.06 15.31
N VAL A 183 0.09 5.10 15.19
CA VAL A 183 0.10 4.15 14.08
C VAL A 183 -1.31 4.01 13.50
N ASP A 184 -1.43 4.30 12.22
CA ASP A 184 -2.62 4.04 11.42
C ASP A 184 -2.39 2.78 10.56
N LEU A 185 -3.10 1.70 10.92
CA LEU A 185 -3.11 0.42 10.20
C LEU A 185 -4.47 0.16 9.53
N GLU A 186 -5.33 1.17 9.38
CA GLU A 186 -6.66 0.98 8.82
C GLU A 186 -6.61 0.28 7.45
N LEU A 187 -7.68 -0.43 7.08
CA LEU A 187 -7.82 -1.06 5.75
C LEU A 187 -6.72 -2.09 5.41
N ASN A 188 -6.01 -2.58 6.42
CA ASN A 188 -5.19 -3.78 6.33
C ASN A 188 -6.02 -5.00 6.76
N PRO A 189 -5.72 -6.20 6.25
CA PRO A 189 -6.41 -7.45 6.61
C PRO A 189 -5.99 -7.98 8.01
N ILE A 190 -5.93 -7.11 9.00
CA ILE A 190 -5.65 -7.46 10.39
C ILE A 190 -6.96 -7.91 11.06
N LYS A 191 -6.98 -9.15 11.54
CA LYS A 191 -8.21 -9.80 12.05
C LYS A 191 -8.39 -9.74 13.56
N SER A 192 -7.34 -9.40 14.30
CA SER A 192 -7.32 -9.38 15.78
C SER A 192 -6.28 -8.37 16.27
N LEU A 193 -6.41 -7.91 17.52
CA LEU A 193 -5.36 -7.14 18.17
C LEU A 193 -4.16 -8.02 18.55
N GLU A 194 -4.33 -9.33 18.73
CA GLU A 194 -3.23 -10.25 19.13
C GLU A 194 -2.09 -10.33 18.11
N VAL A 195 -2.38 -10.02 16.85
CA VAL A 195 -1.39 -10.01 15.75
C VAL A 195 -0.77 -8.63 15.54
N ILE A 196 -1.24 -7.65 16.30
CA ILE A 196 -0.62 -6.34 16.47
C ILE A 196 0.14 -6.43 17.79
N ASP A 197 1.46 -6.41 17.72
CA ASP A 197 2.32 -6.21 18.89
C ASP A 197 2.21 -7.25 20.04
N PRO A 198 2.96 -8.36 19.98
CA PRO A 198 3.04 -9.29 21.10
C PRO A 198 3.94 -8.82 22.28
N GLU A 199 4.73 -7.73 22.18
CA GLU A 199 5.75 -7.38 23.20
C GLU A 199 6.05 -5.86 23.39
N ASN A 200 5.06 -5.00 23.63
CA ASN A 200 5.21 -3.64 24.24
C ASN A 200 5.28 -2.41 23.29
N PHE A 201 4.79 -2.47 22.06
CA PHE A 201 4.52 -1.26 21.26
C PHE A 201 3.28 -0.49 21.74
N MET A 202 2.17 -1.14 22.13
CA MET A 202 0.93 -0.50 22.60
C MET A 202 1.14 0.32 23.88
N GLU A 203 2.05 -0.09 24.77
CA GLU A 203 2.41 0.66 25.99
C GLU A 203 2.93 2.07 25.69
N ASN A 204 3.51 2.30 24.50
CA ASN A 204 4.03 3.60 24.09
C ASN A 204 2.96 4.50 23.43
N LEU A 205 1.80 3.95 23.04
CA LEU A 205 0.69 4.71 22.46
C LEU A 205 -0.23 5.35 23.52
N GLU A 206 -0.21 4.83 24.75
CA GLU A 206 -1.10 5.25 25.84
C GLU A 206 -0.55 6.42 26.69
N ASN A 207 0.65 6.94 26.38
CA ASN A 207 1.35 8.00 27.14
C ASN A 207 1.69 9.24 26.30
#